data_AF-A0A7W1IX92-F1
#
_entry.id   AF-A0A7W1IX92-F1
#
_cell.length_a   1.000
_cell.length_b   1.000
_cell.length_c   1.000
_cell.angle_alpha   90.00
_cell.angle_beta   90.00
_cell.angle_gamma   90.00
#
_symmetry.space_group_name_H-M   'P 1'
#
loop_
_entity.id
_entity.type
_entity.pdbx_description
1 polymer ?
#
loop_
_entity_poly.entity_id
_entity_poly.type
_entity_poly.pdbx_seq_one_letter_code
_entity_poly.pdbx_strand_id
1 'polypeptide(L)'
;MLKQNSAKLFVLLLFTTFFSGVGLSQKKPPKKQDDRVRTMTIPISIFTKKELKENQTGELVQAGDLQVKEDGDNQVILSIRSVSNTPLALAVLIQDDLTSEANLKLGELRDFIRQLPQGSRVMVAYLRSGTIQIRQKFTDDLEKAAKSLRIVTGSSATAPSSPYQQVEEALKRFDALPTGRRAILLVSDGLDVSRGVESSTPTQSLDLDRAVLRAQRKSVAVYSFYSPASLTGNGNSLLVLNGQGSLERLSDETGGRAFFQGTIAPISFEPFFEDLNRALNRQFALTYLSTHLRKDYYKIQVTSTNPDVKIEHPRGYYYR
;
A
#
# COMPACT_ATOMS: atom_id res chain seq x y z
N MET A 1 11.08 -29.40 103.77
CA MET A 1 12.52 -29.70 103.68
C MET A 1 12.63 -31.03 102.95
N LEU A 2 13.29 -31.08 101.78
CA LEU A 2 13.30 -32.23 100.83
C LEU A 2 11.90 -32.59 100.25
N LYS A 3 11.72 -33.17 99.07
CA LYS A 3 12.46 -33.38 97.81
C LYS A 3 11.45 -34.12 96.90
N GLN A 4 11.59 -33.99 95.58
CA GLN A 4 11.31 -35.03 94.57
C GLN A 4 10.03 -35.87 94.65
N ASN A 5 9.18 -35.77 93.62
CA ASN A 5 9.12 -36.74 92.51
C ASN A 5 7.81 -36.59 91.73
N SER A 6 7.93 -36.50 90.41
CA SER A 6 7.04 -37.24 89.50
C SER A 6 7.63 -37.31 88.10
N ALA A 7 8.03 -38.53 87.75
CA ALA A 7 7.99 -39.13 86.42
C ALA A 7 6.64 -38.86 85.72
N LYS A 8 6.42 -38.93 84.41
CA LYS A 8 7.13 -39.45 83.24
C LYS A 8 6.29 -39.06 82.00
N LEU A 9 6.94 -39.14 80.84
CA LEU A 9 6.40 -39.53 79.52
C LEU A 9 5.72 -38.50 78.59
N PHE A 10 6.52 -38.19 77.58
CA PHE A 10 6.25 -37.78 76.21
C PHE A 10 4.99 -38.38 75.54
N VAL A 11 4.20 -37.53 74.87
CA VAL A 11 3.62 -37.82 73.54
C VAL A 11 3.67 -36.55 72.68
N LEU A 12 4.16 -36.75 71.47
CA LEU A 12 4.44 -35.83 70.38
C LEU A 12 3.15 -35.34 69.70
N LEU A 13 3.02 -34.04 69.41
CA LEU A 13 2.07 -33.53 68.42
C LEU A 13 2.78 -32.61 67.43
N LEU A 14 2.69 -32.97 66.14
CA LEU A 14 3.15 -32.20 64.99
C LEU A 14 2.48 -30.83 64.95
N PHE A 15 3.25 -29.77 64.69
CA PHE A 15 2.76 -28.52 64.13
C PHE A 15 3.53 -28.18 62.86
N THR A 16 2.82 -28.27 61.74
CA THR A 16 3.23 -27.77 60.42
C THR A 16 3.31 -26.24 60.44
N THR A 17 4.47 -25.67 60.15
CA THR A 17 4.63 -24.22 59.93
C THR A 17 4.64 -23.92 58.43
N PHE A 18 3.64 -23.14 57.99
CA PHE A 18 3.57 -22.50 56.68
C PHE A 18 4.70 -21.45 56.59
N PHE A 19 5.59 -21.61 55.62
CA PHE A 19 6.52 -20.55 55.22
C PHE A 19 5.87 -19.73 54.09
N SER A 20 5.37 -18.54 54.42
CA SER A 20 4.92 -17.54 53.46
C SER A 20 6.15 -16.93 52.77
N GLY A 21 6.44 -17.39 51.55
CA GLY A 21 7.43 -16.78 50.68
C GLY A 21 6.94 -15.42 50.17
N VAL A 22 7.43 -14.33 50.76
CA VAL A 22 7.32 -12.98 50.19
C VAL A 22 8.27 -12.92 49.00
N GLY A 23 7.76 -13.21 47.80
CA GLY A 23 8.49 -12.97 46.56
C GLY A 23 8.67 -11.47 46.36
N LEU A 24 9.90 -10.97 46.55
CA LEU A 24 10.27 -9.66 46.05
C LEU A 24 10.08 -9.66 44.53
N SER A 25 9.03 -8.99 44.07
CA SER A 25 8.84 -8.66 42.66
C SER A 25 9.96 -7.69 42.27
N GLN A 26 11.03 -8.21 41.66
CA GLN A 26 12.01 -7.39 40.97
C GLN A 26 11.28 -6.67 39.83
N LYS A 27 10.94 -5.40 40.05
CA LYS A 27 10.59 -4.48 38.96
C LYS A 27 11.73 -4.53 37.96
N LYS A 28 11.47 -5.10 36.78
CA LYS A 28 12.35 -4.93 35.61
C LYS A 28 12.66 -3.43 35.48
N PRO A 29 13.93 -3.04 35.30
CA PRO A 29 14.26 -1.64 35.11
C PRO A 29 13.47 -1.11 33.91
N PRO A 30 12.99 0.15 33.95
CA PRO A 30 12.33 0.76 32.80
C PRO A 30 13.27 0.63 31.61
N LYS A 31 12.78 0.11 30.48
CA LYS A 31 13.53 0.13 29.21
C LYS A 31 13.98 1.58 29.01
N LYS A 32 15.29 1.83 28.96
CA LYS A 32 15.83 3.13 28.53
C LYS A 32 15.15 3.44 27.20
N GLN A 33 14.30 4.46 27.21
CA GLN A 33 13.71 5.00 26.01
C GLN A 33 14.88 5.54 25.21
N ASP A 34 15.08 4.95 24.05
CA ASP A 34 16.11 5.36 23.13
C ASP A 34 15.66 6.73 22.58
N ASP A 35 16.25 7.83 23.07
CA ASP A 35 15.92 9.21 22.63
C ASP A 35 16.25 9.46 21.15
N ARG A 36 16.76 8.45 20.44
CA ARG A 36 16.90 8.46 19.00
C ARG A 36 15.50 8.47 18.37
N VAL A 37 15.13 9.60 17.79
CA VAL A 37 13.98 9.74 16.91
C VAL A 37 14.46 9.78 15.46
N ARG A 38 13.64 9.30 14.52
CA ARG A 38 13.94 9.42 13.08
C ARG A 38 12.85 10.18 12.36
N THR A 39 13.23 10.88 11.30
CA THR A 39 12.28 11.53 10.40
C THR A 39 11.72 10.51 9.42
N MET A 40 10.40 10.40 9.36
CA MET A 40 9.67 9.59 8.40
C MET A 40 8.77 10.48 7.55
N THR A 41 8.77 10.27 6.24
CA THR A 41 7.86 10.95 5.32
C THR A 41 6.98 9.92 4.64
N ILE A 42 5.66 10.08 4.76
CA ILE A 42 4.66 9.24 4.10
C ILE A 42 3.80 10.11 3.17
N PRO A 43 3.39 9.58 2.01
CA PRO A 43 2.35 10.21 1.22
C PRO A 43 1.00 10.10 1.94
N ILE A 44 0.24 11.19 2.01
CA ILE A 44 -1.16 11.16 2.42
C ILE A 44 -2.00 11.90 1.37
N SER A 45 -3.25 11.52 1.20
CA SER A 45 -4.22 12.29 0.42
C SER A 45 -5.35 12.75 1.31
N ILE A 46 -5.68 14.04 1.23
CA ILE A 46 -6.71 14.67 2.07
C ILE A 46 -7.90 15.01 1.19
N PHE A 47 -9.04 14.41 1.49
CA PHE A 47 -10.29 14.65 0.79
C PHE A 47 -11.39 15.00 1.78
N THR A 48 -12.39 15.74 1.32
CA THR A 48 -13.65 15.83 2.04
C THR A 48 -14.52 14.60 1.74
N LYS A 49 -15.38 14.22 2.68
CA LYS A 49 -16.39 13.17 2.45
C LYS A 49 -17.31 13.52 1.29
N LYS A 50 -17.55 14.81 1.05
CA LYS A 50 -18.35 15.30 -0.08
C LYS A 50 -17.62 15.05 -1.42
N GLU A 51 -16.33 15.40 -1.51
CA GLU A 51 -15.51 15.14 -2.70
C GLU A 51 -15.49 13.65 -3.08
N LEU A 52 -15.44 12.76 -2.09
CA LEU A 52 -15.43 11.32 -2.32
C LEU A 52 -16.81 10.75 -2.71
N LYS A 53 -17.90 11.40 -2.30
CA LYS A 53 -19.27 10.98 -2.63
C LYS A 53 -19.73 11.53 -3.98
N GLU A 54 -19.38 12.77 -4.27
CA GLU A 54 -19.87 13.50 -5.43
C GLU A 54 -18.89 13.50 -6.59
N ASN A 55 -17.67 12.97 -6.41
CA ASN A 55 -16.61 12.98 -7.43
C ASN A 55 -16.41 14.39 -8.03
N GLN A 56 -16.46 15.42 -7.18
CA GLN A 56 -16.28 16.82 -7.54
C GLN A 56 -15.31 17.48 -6.57
N THR A 57 -14.29 18.18 -7.08
CA THR A 57 -13.32 18.92 -6.25
C THR A 57 -13.97 20.16 -5.66
N GLY A 58 -14.04 20.27 -4.34
CA GLY A 58 -14.56 21.45 -3.63
C GLY A 58 -13.46 22.43 -3.21
N GLU A 59 -13.84 23.54 -2.57
CA GLU A 59 -12.89 24.45 -1.92
C GLU A 59 -11.97 23.71 -0.94
N LEU A 60 -10.74 24.21 -0.78
CA LEU A 60 -9.75 23.69 0.17
C LEU A 60 -10.33 23.72 1.59
N VAL A 61 -10.83 22.58 2.05
CA VAL A 61 -11.28 22.43 3.44
C VAL A 61 -10.05 22.41 4.36
N GLN A 62 -10.12 23.18 5.44
CA GLN A 62 -9.14 23.08 6.52
C GLN A 62 -9.15 21.65 7.05
N ALA A 63 -8.03 20.94 6.88
CA ALA A 63 -7.88 19.55 7.29
C ALA A 63 -8.01 19.34 8.80
N GLY A 64 -8.14 20.41 9.59
CA GLY A 64 -8.03 20.36 11.05
C GLY A 64 -6.62 19.98 11.50
N ASP A 65 -6.49 19.62 12.77
CA ASP A 65 -5.25 19.07 13.29
C ASP A 65 -5.15 17.60 12.86
N LEU A 66 -4.00 17.25 12.26
CA LEU A 66 -3.71 15.87 11.92
C LEU A 66 -3.04 15.17 13.10
N GLN A 67 -3.37 13.90 13.29
CA GLN A 67 -2.72 13.02 14.25
C GLN A 67 -2.16 11.81 13.50
N VAL A 68 -0.94 11.41 13.86
CA VAL A 68 -0.27 10.23 13.32
C VAL A 68 -0.01 9.26 14.46
N LYS A 69 -0.43 8.00 14.27
CA LYS A 69 -0.08 6.89 15.13
C LYS A 69 0.74 5.87 14.37
N GLU A 70 1.79 5.41 15.01
CA GLU A 70 2.67 4.34 14.54
C GLU A 70 2.58 3.20 15.53
N ASP A 71 2.09 2.03 15.10
CA ASP A 71 1.75 0.89 15.96
C ASP A 71 0.85 1.25 17.16
N GLY A 72 0.07 2.32 17.03
CA GLY A 72 -0.83 2.84 18.06
C GLY A 72 -0.23 3.99 18.90
N ASP A 73 1.08 4.20 18.84
CA ASP A 73 1.77 5.27 19.55
C ASP A 73 1.72 6.59 18.79
N ASN A 74 1.31 7.67 19.46
CA ASN A 74 1.26 9.01 18.86
C ASN A 74 2.67 9.49 18.49
N GLN A 75 2.79 10.05 17.28
CA GLN A 75 4.03 10.60 16.75
C GLN A 75 3.92 12.12 16.56
N VAL A 76 5.07 12.80 16.56
CA VAL A 76 5.12 14.26 16.38
C VAL A 76 5.22 14.60 14.89
N ILE A 77 4.21 15.28 14.35
CA ILE A 77 4.24 15.78 12.98
C ILE A 77 5.21 16.97 12.89
N LEU A 78 6.15 16.90 11.96
CA LEU A 78 7.10 17.97 11.66
C LEU A 78 6.60 18.91 10.55
N SER A 79 5.97 18.36 9.52
CA SER A 79 5.45 19.17 8.41
C SER A 79 4.43 18.42 7.59
N ILE A 80 3.47 19.16 7.02
CA ILE A 80 2.56 18.69 5.97
C ILE A 80 2.76 19.64 4.80
N ARG A 81 3.20 19.13 3.65
CA ARG A 81 3.46 19.95 2.46
C ARG A 81 2.61 19.49 1.30
N SER A 82 1.88 20.40 0.65
CA SER A 82 1.23 20.09 -0.62
C SER A 82 2.28 19.69 -1.65
N VAL A 83 2.00 18.64 -2.41
CA VAL A 83 2.83 18.22 -3.55
C VAL A 83 2.06 18.33 -4.87
N SER A 84 1.02 19.17 -4.92
CA SER A 84 0.26 19.49 -6.14
C SER A 84 1.18 20.05 -7.24
N ASN A 85 1.00 19.60 -8.49
CA ASN A 85 1.84 19.95 -9.64
C ASN A 85 3.34 19.63 -9.49
N THR A 86 3.73 18.77 -8.55
CA THR A 86 5.12 18.32 -8.47
C THR A 86 5.41 17.18 -9.46
N PRO A 87 6.61 17.16 -10.06
CA PRO A 87 7.05 16.06 -10.91
C PRO A 87 6.96 14.71 -10.20
N LEU A 88 6.57 13.66 -10.93
CA LEU A 88 6.57 12.29 -10.41
C LEU A 88 7.31 11.31 -11.33
N ALA A 89 7.78 10.23 -10.74
CA ALA A 89 8.19 9.04 -11.47
C ALA A 89 6.97 8.10 -11.61
N LEU A 90 6.49 7.90 -12.83
CA LEU A 90 5.34 7.05 -13.13
C LEU A 90 5.75 5.85 -13.99
N ALA A 91 5.50 4.64 -13.50
CA ALA A 91 5.58 3.42 -14.30
C ALA A 91 4.18 3.03 -14.78
N VAL A 92 3.95 3.10 -16.09
CA VAL A 92 2.72 2.63 -16.74
C VAL A 92 2.92 1.17 -17.12
N LEU A 93 2.17 0.28 -16.48
CA LEU A 93 2.22 -1.16 -16.68
C LEU A 93 0.89 -1.63 -17.28
N ILE A 94 0.94 -2.30 -18.42
CA ILE A 94 -0.27 -2.78 -19.12
C ILE A 94 -0.15 -4.27 -19.33
N GLN A 95 -1.12 -5.04 -18.82
CA GLN A 95 -1.18 -6.47 -19.07
C GLN A 95 -1.46 -6.75 -20.56
N ASP A 96 -0.70 -7.67 -21.17
CA ASP A 96 -0.67 -7.80 -22.62
C ASP A 96 -1.73 -8.76 -23.19
N ASP A 97 -2.35 -9.59 -22.34
CA ASP A 97 -3.44 -10.51 -22.71
C ASP A 97 -4.84 -9.95 -22.40
N LEU A 98 -4.93 -8.65 -22.05
CA LEU A 98 -6.19 -7.94 -21.90
C LEU A 98 -7.04 -8.04 -23.17
N THR A 99 -8.36 -8.03 -23.03
CA THR A 99 -9.28 -8.04 -24.18
C THR A 99 -9.04 -6.80 -25.06
N SER A 100 -9.40 -6.90 -26.35
CA SER A 100 -9.23 -5.81 -27.31
C SER A 100 -9.94 -4.51 -26.90
N GLU A 101 -10.92 -4.57 -26.00
CA GLU A 101 -11.60 -3.41 -25.42
C GLU A 101 -10.62 -2.47 -24.68
N ALA A 102 -9.51 -2.99 -24.14
CA ALA A 102 -8.46 -2.17 -23.52
C ALA A 102 -7.83 -1.20 -24.53
N ASN A 103 -7.76 -1.59 -25.82
CA ASN A 103 -7.14 -0.78 -26.85
C ASN A 103 -7.88 0.54 -27.11
N LEU A 104 -9.18 0.59 -26.83
CA LEU A 104 -10.01 1.77 -27.01
C LEU A 104 -9.57 2.94 -26.11
N LYS A 105 -9.05 2.63 -24.91
CA LYS A 105 -8.63 3.64 -23.91
C LYS A 105 -7.17 4.07 -24.02
N LEU A 106 -6.42 3.52 -24.99
CA LEU A 106 -5.00 3.86 -25.13
C LEU A 106 -4.79 5.29 -25.64
N GLY A 107 -5.78 5.91 -26.30
CA GLY A 107 -5.71 7.33 -26.66
C GLY A 107 -5.68 8.20 -25.41
N GLU A 108 -6.66 8.00 -24.54
CA GLU A 108 -6.84 8.65 -23.25
C GLU A 108 -5.59 8.52 -22.36
N LEU A 109 -5.00 7.32 -22.29
CA LEU A 109 -3.77 7.08 -21.55
C LEU A 109 -2.56 7.83 -22.13
N ARG A 110 -2.48 7.97 -23.46
CA ARG A 110 -1.44 8.80 -24.09
C ARG A 110 -1.59 10.26 -23.69
N ASP A 111 -2.81 10.76 -23.73
CA ASP A 111 -3.10 12.16 -23.39
C ASP A 111 -2.85 12.44 -21.91
N PHE A 112 -3.21 11.52 -21.01
CA PHE A 112 -2.84 11.58 -19.60
C PHE A 112 -1.31 11.68 -19.41
N ILE A 113 -0.52 10.83 -20.08
CA ILE A 113 0.94 10.88 -19.98
C ILE A 113 1.50 12.24 -20.43
N ARG A 114 0.95 12.82 -21.50
CA ARG A 114 1.37 14.12 -22.04
C ARG A 114 1.06 15.29 -21.10
N GLN A 115 -0.01 15.16 -20.32
CA GLN A 115 -0.48 16.19 -19.38
C GLN A 115 0.20 16.13 -18.01
N LEU A 116 1.09 15.15 -17.77
CA LEU A 116 1.82 15.08 -16.50
C LEU A 116 2.68 16.34 -16.27
N PRO A 117 2.91 16.74 -15.00
CA PRO A 117 3.73 17.91 -14.69
C PRO A 117 5.12 17.85 -15.33
N GLN A 118 5.61 19.00 -15.80
CA GLN A 118 6.95 19.11 -16.40
C GLN A 118 8.02 18.57 -15.44
N GLY A 119 8.97 17.78 -15.96
CA GLY A 119 10.02 17.13 -15.17
C GLY A 119 9.63 15.76 -14.62
N SER A 120 8.38 15.34 -14.83
CA SER A 120 7.95 13.95 -14.54
C SER A 120 8.71 12.97 -15.42
N ARG A 121 8.94 11.76 -14.91
CA ARG A 121 9.61 10.68 -15.65
C ARG A 121 8.67 9.51 -15.82
N VAL A 122 8.49 9.05 -17.06
CA VAL A 122 7.55 7.97 -17.38
C VAL A 122 8.27 6.77 -17.96
N MET A 123 7.97 5.59 -17.41
CA MET A 123 8.32 4.30 -17.98
C MET A 123 7.05 3.64 -18.52
N VAL A 124 7.14 2.96 -19.66
CA VAL A 124 6.05 2.15 -20.21
C VAL A 124 6.54 0.72 -20.38
N ALA A 125 5.81 -0.23 -19.80
CA ALA A 125 6.10 -1.65 -19.92
C ALA A 125 4.82 -2.48 -20.01
N TYR A 126 4.92 -3.65 -20.62
CA TYR A 126 3.82 -4.60 -20.73
C TYR A 126 4.08 -5.81 -19.86
N LEU A 127 3.05 -6.27 -19.13
CA LEU A 127 3.12 -7.51 -18.37
C LEU A 127 2.84 -8.67 -19.33
N ARG A 128 3.87 -9.48 -19.60
CA ARG A 128 3.81 -10.57 -20.59
C ARG A 128 4.56 -11.78 -20.07
N SER A 129 4.22 -12.97 -20.57
CA SER A 129 4.91 -14.25 -20.37
C SER A 129 6.29 -14.18 -19.68
N GLY A 130 6.34 -14.48 -18.38
CA GLY A 130 7.58 -14.62 -17.59
C GLY A 130 8.29 -13.34 -17.14
N THR A 131 8.17 -12.21 -17.85
CA THR A 131 8.88 -10.94 -17.49
C THR A 131 8.22 -9.71 -18.11
N ILE A 132 8.49 -8.53 -17.56
CA ILE A 132 8.01 -7.27 -18.16
C ILE A 132 8.71 -6.97 -19.49
N GLN A 133 7.94 -6.61 -20.50
CA GLN A 133 8.48 -6.05 -21.74
C GLN A 133 8.56 -4.53 -21.62
N ILE A 134 9.74 -4.00 -21.33
CA ILE A 134 9.97 -2.55 -21.28
C ILE A 134 9.97 -1.98 -22.70
N ARG A 135 8.99 -1.11 -22.99
CA ARG A 135 8.85 -0.40 -24.26
C ARG A 135 9.55 0.95 -24.24
N GLN A 136 9.52 1.60 -23.08
CA GLN A 136 10.23 2.84 -22.83
C GLN A 136 10.74 2.82 -21.40
N LYS A 137 12.06 2.94 -21.23
CA LYS A 137 12.68 3.19 -19.92
C LYS A 137 12.23 4.56 -19.40
N PHE A 138 12.37 4.84 -18.11
CA PHE A 138 12.07 6.16 -17.56
C PHE A 138 12.71 7.29 -18.40
N THR A 139 11.86 8.20 -18.88
CA THR A 139 12.22 9.35 -19.71
C THR A 139 11.40 10.55 -19.26
N ASP A 140 11.98 11.75 -19.32
CA ASP A 140 11.30 13.03 -19.11
C ASP A 140 10.64 13.58 -20.38
N ASP A 141 10.99 13.03 -21.55
CA ASP A 141 10.23 13.20 -22.79
C ASP A 141 8.88 12.45 -22.73
N LEU A 142 7.83 13.18 -22.31
CA LEU A 142 6.47 12.66 -22.16
C LEU A 142 5.84 12.24 -23.48
N GLU A 143 6.16 12.92 -24.59
CA GLU A 143 5.68 12.55 -25.92
C GLU A 143 6.28 11.21 -26.36
N LYS A 144 7.57 11.00 -26.11
CA LYS A 144 8.22 9.72 -26.38
C LYS A 144 7.65 8.59 -25.54
N ALA A 145 7.36 8.84 -24.26
CA ALA A 145 6.67 7.88 -23.41
C ALA A 145 5.28 7.53 -23.94
N ALA A 146 4.45 8.53 -24.25
CA ALA A 146 3.11 8.33 -24.80
C ALA A 146 3.13 7.56 -26.12
N LYS A 147 4.02 7.92 -27.06
CA LYS A 147 4.17 7.23 -28.36
C LYS A 147 4.66 5.79 -28.23
N SER A 148 5.30 5.42 -27.12
CA SER A 148 5.78 4.05 -26.91
C SER A 148 4.66 3.03 -26.64
N LEU A 149 3.47 3.51 -26.24
CA LEU A 149 2.26 2.70 -26.05
C LEU A 149 1.83 2.05 -27.36
N ARG A 150 1.52 0.76 -27.29
CA ARG A 150 0.95 -0.05 -28.38
C ARG A 150 -0.35 -0.74 -27.95
N ILE A 151 -1.05 -1.29 -28.91
CA ILE A 151 -2.17 -2.21 -28.61
C ILE A 151 -1.66 -3.43 -27.84
N VAL A 152 -2.52 -3.94 -26.95
CA VAL A 152 -2.32 -5.24 -26.30
C VAL A 152 -2.47 -6.37 -27.31
N THR A 153 -1.81 -7.50 -27.04
CA THR A 153 -1.90 -8.66 -27.93
C THR A 153 -3.28 -9.34 -27.86
N GLY A 154 -3.92 -9.33 -26.68
CA GLY A 154 -5.25 -9.92 -26.48
C GLY A 154 -5.28 -11.43 -26.66
N SER A 155 -4.17 -12.11 -26.31
CA SER A 155 -4.03 -13.56 -26.40
C SER A 155 -3.59 -14.13 -25.06
N SER A 156 -4.23 -15.21 -24.62
CA SER A 156 -3.80 -15.96 -23.43
C SER A 156 -2.36 -16.47 -23.53
N ALA A 157 -1.81 -16.65 -24.74
CA ALA A 157 -0.40 -17.00 -24.94
C ALA A 157 0.57 -15.93 -24.40
N THR A 158 0.09 -14.68 -24.27
CA THR A 158 0.85 -13.56 -23.72
C THR A 158 0.54 -13.28 -22.26
N ALA A 159 -0.30 -14.09 -21.62
CA ALA A 159 -0.68 -13.91 -20.23
C ALA A 159 0.58 -13.84 -19.34
N PRO A 160 0.63 -12.90 -18.38
CA PRO A 160 1.73 -12.83 -17.45
C PRO A 160 1.77 -14.10 -16.60
N SER A 161 2.98 -14.56 -16.25
CA SER A 161 3.15 -15.70 -15.35
C SER A 161 2.58 -15.42 -13.96
N SER A 162 2.71 -14.18 -13.50
CA SER A 162 2.04 -13.59 -12.34
C SER A 162 2.11 -12.06 -12.51
N PRO A 163 0.98 -11.34 -12.51
CA PRO A 163 1.00 -9.87 -12.63
C PRO A 163 1.77 -9.24 -11.47
N TYR A 164 1.68 -9.81 -10.26
CA TYR A 164 2.32 -9.27 -9.07
C TYR A 164 3.83 -9.45 -9.07
N GLN A 165 4.36 -10.60 -9.49
CA GLN A 165 5.82 -10.77 -9.66
C GLN A 165 6.40 -9.77 -10.66
N GLN A 166 5.63 -9.42 -11.70
CA GLN A 166 6.06 -8.47 -12.71
C GLN A 166 5.96 -7.02 -12.24
N VAL A 167 4.97 -6.69 -11.38
CA VAL A 167 4.98 -5.44 -10.61
C VAL A 167 6.23 -5.36 -9.73
N GLU A 168 6.62 -6.44 -9.06
CA GLU A 168 7.87 -6.49 -8.28
C GLU A 168 9.12 -6.27 -9.13
N GLU A 169 9.12 -6.75 -10.39
CA GLU A 169 10.19 -6.47 -11.33
C GLU A 169 10.25 -4.99 -11.73
N ALA A 170 9.09 -4.40 -12.06
CA ALA A 170 8.97 -2.98 -12.41
C ALA A 170 9.41 -2.07 -11.25
N LEU A 171 9.10 -2.45 -10.00
CA LEU A 171 9.49 -1.73 -8.79
C LEU A 171 11.02 -1.56 -8.67
N LYS A 172 11.82 -2.50 -9.19
CA LYS A 172 13.30 -2.38 -9.19
C LYS A 172 13.79 -1.23 -10.07
N ARG A 173 13.00 -0.79 -11.05
CA ARG A 173 13.39 0.28 -11.98
C ARG A 173 13.39 1.67 -11.33
N PHE A 174 12.68 1.84 -10.23
CA PHE A 174 12.70 3.08 -9.44
C PHE A 174 14.01 3.31 -8.68
N ASP A 175 14.85 2.28 -8.51
CA ASP A 175 16.12 2.40 -7.76
C ASP A 175 17.13 3.28 -8.49
N ALA A 176 17.00 3.40 -9.82
CA ALA A 176 17.84 4.29 -10.64
C ALA A 176 17.37 5.75 -10.60
N LEU A 177 16.25 6.06 -9.94
CA LEU A 177 15.69 7.40 -9.87
C LEU A 177 15.96 8.03 -8.50
N PRO A 178 16.06 9.37 -8.43
CA PRO A 178 16.06 10.08 -7.16
C PRO A 178 14.86 9.70 -6.29
N THR A 179 15.01 9.85 -4.98
CA THR A 179 13.88 9.78 -4.05
C THR A 179 12.89 10.89 -4.37
N GLY A 180 11.60 10.59 -4.30
CA GLY A 180 10.56 11.53 -4.65
C GLY A 180 9.25 10.80 -4.81
N ARG A 181 8.32 11.46 -5.50
CA ARG A 181 6.99 10.94 -5.76
C ARG A 181 7.06 9.81 -6.79
N ARG A 182 6.66 8.61 -6.39
CA ARG A 182 6.73 7.41 -7.24
C ARG A 182 5.37 6.74 -7.27
N ALA A 183 4.92 6.41 -8.47
CA ALA A 183 3.66 5.72 -8.69
C ALA A 183 3.78 4.67 -9.78
N ILE A 184 2.97 3.62 -9.67
CA ILE A 184 2.65 2.70 -10.76
C ILE A 184 1.20 2.97 -11.17
N LEU A 185 0.96 3.08 -12.47
CA LEU A 185 -0.37 2.94 -13.05
C LEU A 185 -0.44 1.55 -13.70
N LEU A 186 -1.23 0.66 -13.12
CA LEU A 186 -1.39 -0.73 -13.54
C LEU A 186 -2.72 -0.92 -14.25
N VAL A 187 -2.71 -1.25 -15.54
CA VAL A 187 -3.90 -1.69 -16.29
C VAL A 187 -3.85 -3.22 -16.38
N SER A 188 -4.75 -3.89 -15.68
CA SER A 188 -4.72 -5.36 -15.49
C SER A 188 -6.11 -5.87 -15.11
N ASP A 189 -6.35 -7.17 -15.28
CA ASP A 189 -7.54 -7.82 -14.71
C ASP A 189 -7.34 -8.22 -13.23
N GLY A 190 -6.11 -8.12 -12.73
CA GLY A 190 -5.74 -8.39 -11.34
C GLY A 190 -5.71 -9.87 -10.97
N LEU A 191 -6.01 -10.77 -11.90
CA LEU A 191 -6.12 -12.18 -11.58
C LEU A 191 -4.73 -12.83 -11.59
N ASP A 192 -4.36 -13.48 -10.47
CA ASP A 192 -3.15 -14.29 -10.39
C ASP A 192 -3.50 -15.76 -10.11
N VAL A 193 -3.42 -16.60 -11.14
CA VAL A 193 -3.64 -18.04 -11.07
C VAL A 193 -2.33 -18.84 -11.12
N SER A 194 -1.19 -18.18 -10.95
CA SER A 194 0.15 -18.79 -11.07
C SER A 194 0.38 -19.97 -10.12
N ARG A 195 -0.34 -20.00 -9.00
CA ARG A 195 -0.31 -21.05 -7.97
C ARG A 195 -1.65 -21.78 -7.85
N GLY A 196 -2.44 -21.78 -8.92
CA GLY A 196 -3.78 -22.33 -8.95
C GLY A 196 -4.86 -21.31 -8.60
N VAL A 197 -6.09 -21.59 -9.02
CA VAL A 197 -7.24 -20.67 -8.89
C VAL A 197 -7.58 -20.37 -7.44
N GLU A 198 -7.43 -21.34 -6.54
CA GLU A 198 -7.64 -21.15 -5.09
C GLU A 198 -6.74 -20.03 -4.53
N SER A 199 -5.50 -19.92 -5.03
CA SER A 199 -4.54 -18.89 -4.60
C SER A 199 -4.79 -17.51 -5.21
N SER A 200 -5.79 -17.37 -6.09
CA SER A 200 -6.11 -16.10 -6.74
C SER A 200 -6.87 -15.12 -5.84
N THR A 201 -7.31 -15.57 -4.66
CA THR A 201 -8.04 -14.71 -3.73
C THR A 201 -7.11 -13.62 -3.15
N PRO A 202 -7.63 -12.41 -2.90
CA PRO A 202 -6.83 -11.30 -2.40
C PRO A 202 -6.14 -11.58 -1.06
N THR A 203 -6.65 -12.51 -0.26
CA THR A 203 -6.13 -12.83 1.08
C THR A 203 -5.14 -13.99 1.10
N GLN A 204 -5.06 -14.78 0.03
CA GLN A 204 -4.19 -15.97 -0.04
C GLN A 204 -3.03 -15.82 -1.03
N SER A 205 -3.06 -14.78 -1.88
CA SER A 205 -2.02 -14.55 -2.88
C SER A 205 -0.69 -14.08 -2.25
N LEU A 206 0.27 -15.00 -2.17
CA LEU A 206 1.63 -14.74 -1.70
C LEU A 206 2.42 -13.78 -2.62
N ASP A 207 2.10 -13.76 -3.91
CA ASP A 207 2.75 -12.88 -4.87
C ASP A 207 2.19 -11.45 -4.73
N LEU A 208 0.88 -11.29 -4.46
CA LEU A 208 0.28 -10.01 -4.08
C LEU A 208 0.87 -9.46 -2.77
N ASP A 209 0.99 -10.28 -1.73
CA ASP A 209 1.60 -9.88 -0.45
C ASP A 209 3.00 -9.30 -0.65
N ARG A 210 3.81 -9.98 -1.47
CA ARG A 210 5.17 -9.55 -1.76
C ARG A 210 5.20 -8.27 -2.61
N ALA A 211 4.28 -8.11 -3.57
CA ALA A 211 4.16 -6.88 -4.34
C ALA A 211 3.79 -5.67 -3.46
N VAL A 212 2.80 -5.80 -2.57
CA VAL A 212 2.42 -4.77 -1.58
C VAL A 212 3.63 -4.41 -0.71
N LEU A 213 4.28 -5.42 -0.13
CA LEU A 213 5.46 -5.28 0.71
C LEU A 213 6.58 -4.50 0.01
N ARG A 214 6.90 -4.86 -1.23
CA ARG A 214 7.98 -4.24 -2.00
C ARG A 214 7.62 -2.82 -2.44
N ALA A 215 6.36 -2.56 -2.78
CA ALA A 215 5.87 -1.23 -3.14
C ALA A 215 5.95 -0.27 -1.94
N GLN A 216 5.47 -0.70 -0.77
CA GLN A 216 5.57 0.07 0.48
C GLN A 216 7.04 0.38 0.84
N ARG A 217 7.93 -0.61 0.74
CA ARG A 217 9.38 -0.44 1.00
C ARG A 217 10.06 0.57 0.08
N LYS A 218 9.51 0.81 -1.11
CA LYS A 218 10.05 1.74 -2.09
C LYS A 218 9.28 3.06 -2.16
N SER A 219 8.27 3.22 -1.29
CA SER A 219 7.35 4.36 -1.27
C SER A 219 6.71 4.60 -2.64
N VAL A 220 6.26 3.52 -3.29
CA VAL A 220 5.58 3.56 -4.58
C VAL A 220 4.10 3.29 -4.38
N ALA A 221 3.24 4.26 -4.70
CA ALA A 221 1.80 4.07 -4.70
C ALA A 221 1.37 3.35 -5.99
N VAL A 222 0.46 2.39 -5.89
CA VAL A 222 -0.07 1.69 -7.07
C VAL A 222 -1.51 2.13 -7.31
N TYR A 223 -1.77 2.67 -8.49
CA TYR A 223 -3.10 2.97 -8.99
C TYR A 223 -3.46 1.93 -10.03
N SER A 224 -4.59 1.25 -9.86
CA SER A 224 -4.94 0.09 -10.70
C SER A 224 -6.21 0.35 -11.48
N PHE A 225 -6.20 0.17 -12.79
CA PHE A 225 -7.37 0.26 -13.66
C PHE A 225 -7.72 -1.15 -14.11
N TYR A 226 -8.91 -1.61 -13.72
CA TYR A 226 -9.40 -2.91 -14.15
C TYR A 226 -9.68 -2.90 -15.64
N SER A 227 -9.18 -3.93 -16.33
CA SER A 227 -9.61 -4.28 -17.67
C SER A 227 -9.66 -5.80 -17.75
N PRO A 228 -10.71 -6.42 -18.33
CA PRO A 228 -10.78 -7.86 -18.46
C PRO A 228 -9.65 -8.42 -19.34
N ALA A 229 -9.22 -9.64 -19.04
CA ALA A 229 -8.33 -10.47 -19.84
C ALA A 229 -9.02 -11.77 -20.25
N SER A 230 -8.27 -12.71 -20.83
CA SER A 230 -8.85 -13.95 -21.37
C SER A 230 -9.64 -14.77 -20.34
N LEU A 231 -9.20 -14.81 -19.08
CA LEU A 231 -9.86 -15.61 -18.02
C LEU A 231 -11.01 -14.88 -17.34
N THR A 232 -10.93 -13.56 -17.24
CA THR A 232 -11.92 -12.70 -16.56
C THR A 232 -13.00 -12.18 -17.51
N GLY A 233 -12.70 -12.06 -18.81
CA GLY A 233 -13.62 -11.59 -19.85
C GLY A 233 -14.74 -12.56 -20.21
N ASN A 234 -14.61 -13.85 -19.86
CA ASN A 234 -15.62 -14.88 -20.16
C ASN A 234 -16.80 -14.90 -19.17
N GLY A 235 -16.92 -13.91 -18.28
CA GLY A 235 -18.07 -13.78 -17.36
C GLY A 235 -18.00 -14.64 -16.10
N ASN A 236 -16.84 -15.21 -15.76
CA ASN A 236 -16.66 -15.88 -14.48
C ASN A 236 -16.56 -14.85 -13.34
N SER A 237 -17.71 -14.57 -12.73
CA SER A 237 -17.84 -13.56 -11.67
C SER A 237 -16.86 -13.76 -10.51
N LEU A 238 -16.57 -15.01 -10.12
CA LEU A 238 -15.63 -15.28 -9.02
C LEU A 238 -14.19 -14.87 -9.37
N LEU A 239 -13.73 -15.16 -10.59
CA LEU A 239 -12.40 -14.74 -11.03
C LEU A 239 -12.29 -13.23 -11.17
N VAL A 240 -13.36 -12.58 -11.67
CA VAL A 240 -13.42 -11.11 -11.75
C VAL A 240 -13.34 -10.49 -10.35
N LEU A 241 -14.11 -10.99 -9.39
CA LEU A 241 -14.10 -10.50 -8.01
C LEU A 241 -12.74 -10.72 -7.34
N ASN A 242 -12.11 -11.86 -7.57
CA ASN A 242 -10.76 -12.13 -7.06
C ASN A 242 -9.74 -11.16 -7.65
N GLY A 243 -9.80 -10.91 -8.96
CA GLY A 243 -8.91 -9.97 -9.64
C GLY A 243 -9.11 -8.53 -9.14
N GLN A 244 -10.35 -8.05 -9.13
CA GLN A 244 -10.69 -6.70 -8.65
C GLN A 244 -10.32 -6.49 -7.19
N GLY A 245 -10.65 -7.43 -6.30
CA GLY A 245 -10.28 -7.36 -4.89
C GLY A 245 -8.76 -7.37 -4.67
N SER A 246 -8.01 -8.02 -5.56
CA SER A 246 -6.55 -8.05 -5.48
C SER A 246 -5.92 -6.74 -5.97
N LEU A 247 -6.50 -6.10 -7.01
CA LEU A 247 -6.14 -4.74 -7.42
C LEU A 247 -6.48 -3.70 -6.34
N GLU A 248 -7.65 -3.82 -5.71
CA GLU A 248 -8.08 -2.97 -4.60
C GLU A 248 -7.11 -3.08 -3.43
N ARG A 249 -6.81 -4.31 -2.99
CA ARG A 249 -5.83 -4.54 -1.92
C ARG A 249 -4.46 -3.99 -2.27
N LEU A 250 -3.93 -4.24 -3.47
CA LEU A 250 -2.63 -3.72 -3.90
C LEU A 250 -2.61 -2.19 -3.83
N SER A 251 -3.66 -1.55 -4.32
CA SER A 251 -3.72 -0.10 -4.45
C SER A 251 -3.89 0.57 -3.08
N ASP A 252 -4.85 0.12 -2.29
CA ASP A 252 -5.17 0.68 -0.98
C ASP A 252 -4.02 0.52 0.02
N GLU A 253 -3.38 -0.66 0.05
CA GLU A 253 -2.28 -0.92 0.98
C GLU A 253 -1.02 -0.11 0.63
N THR A 254 -0.86 0.31 -0.62
CA THR A 254 0.29 1.10 -1.10
C THR A 254 0.01 2.60 -1.15
N GLY A 255 -1.20 3.05 -0.80
CA GLY A 255 -1.60 4.46 -0.79
C GLY A 255 -2.03 5.00 -2.17
N GLY A 256 -2.38 4.13 -3.10
CA GLY A 256 -3.06 4.48 -4.35
C GLY A 256 -4.55 4.15 -4.28
N ARG A 257 -5.16 3.88 -5.45
CA ARG A 257 -6.59 3.55 -5.58
C ARG A 257 -6.84 2.63 -6.78
N ALA A 258 -7.77 1.69 -6.63
CA ALA A 258 -8.26 0.87 -7.74
C ALA A 258 -9.52 1.47 -8.37
N PHE A 259 -9.63 1.34 -9.70
CA PHE A 259 -10.70 1.91 -10.51
C PHE A 259 -11.32 0.84 -11.41
N PHE A 260 -12.63 0.68 -11.31
CA PHE A 260 -13.41 -0.27 -12.10
C PHE A 260 -14.88 0.16 -12.15
N GLN A 261 -15.59 -0.24 -13.21
CA GLN A 261 -17.01 0.04 -13.40
C GLN A 261 -17.79 -1.28 -13.46
N GLY A 262 -18.35 -1.69 -12.32
CA GLY A 262 -18.96 -3.01 -12.19
C GLY A 262 -17.94 -4.11 -12.44
N THR A 263 -18.34 -5.17 -13.13
CA THR A 263 -17.49 -6.34 -13.45
C THR A 263 -16.94 -6.34 -14.88
N ILE A 264 -17.30 -5.33 -15.68
CA ILE A 264 -16.94 -5.21 -17.09
C ILE A 264 -15.78 -4.24 -17.30
N ALA A 265 -15.23 -4.22 -18.52
CA ALA A 265 -14.32 -3.16 -18.90
C ALA A 265 -15.06 -1.81 -18.82
N PRO A 266 -14.45 -0.78 -18.22
CA PRO A 266 -15.00 0.57 -18.27
C PRO A 266 -15.08 1.03 -19.74
N ILE A 267 -16.04 1.90 -20.05
CA ILE A 267 -16.19 2.45 -21.40
C ILE A 267 -15.02 3.39 -21.73
N SER A 268 -14.62 4.19 -20.74
CA SER A 268 -13.51 5.14 -20.81
C SER A 268 -12.75 5.15 -19.49
N PHE A 269 -11.46 5.46 -19.56
CA PHE A 269 -10.58 5.74 -18.44
C PHE A 269 -10.53 7.23 -18.08
N GLU A 270 -11.10 8.17 -18.86
CA GLU A 270 -11.15 9.60 -18.48
C GLU A 270 -11.62 9.84 -17.05
N PRO A 271 -12.75 9.28 -16.56
CA PRO A 271 -13.19 9.50 -15.19
C PRO A 271 -12.15 9.05 -14.17
N PHE A 272 -11.42 7.97 -14.49
CA PHE A 272 -10.37 7.43 -13.64
C PHE A 272 -9.11 8.28 -13.69
N PHE A 273 -8.78 8.89 -14.82
CA PHE A 273 -7.70 9.87 -14.94
C PHE A 273 -8.02 11.18 -14.23
N GLU A 274 -9.28 11.64 -14.27
CA GLU A 274 -9.72 12.78 -13.47
C GLU A 274 -9.60 12.49 -11.98
N ASP A 275 -10.06 11.32 -11.54
CA ASP A 275 -9.89 10.87 -10.16
C ASP A 275 -8.42 10.73 -9.76
N LEU A 276 -7.60 10.16 -10.63
CA LEU A 276 -6.17 10.03 -10.41
C LEU A 276 -5.53 11.41 -10.31
N ASN A 277 -5.82 12.34 -11.22
CA ASN A 277 -5.32 13.70 -11.17
C ASN A 277 -5.76 14.41 -9.89
N ARG A 278 -7.00 14.22 -9.43
CA ARG A 278 -7.46 14.71 -8.14
C ARG A 278 -6.69 14.10 -6.99
N ALA A 279 -6.55 12.78 -6.96
CA ALA A 279 -5.81 12.07 -5.92
C ALA A 279 -4.34 12.49 -5.90
N LEU A 280 -3.77 12.75 -7.07
CA LEU A 280 -2.42 13.25 -7.21
C LEU A 280 -2.30 14.73 -6.79
N ASN A 281 -3.29 15.58 -7.06
CA ASN A 281 -3.26 16.99 -6.67
C ASN A 281 -3.61 17.21 -5.20
N ARG A 282 -4.35 16.29 -4.59
CA ARG A 282 -4.70 16.26 -3.15
C ARG A 282 -3.68 15.51 -2.29
N GLN A 283 -2.51 15.19 -2.86
CA GLN A 283 -1.46 14.50 -2.14
C GLN A 283 -0.60 15.50 -1.35
N PHE A 284 -0.24 15.11 -0.14
CA PHE A 284 0.64 15.84 0.75
C PHE A 284 1.76 14.92 1.21
N ALA A 285 2.95 15.48 1.41
CA ALA A 285 4.03 14.82 2.13
C ALA A 285 3.86 15.12 3.62
N LEU A 286 3.45 14.10 4.39
CA LEU A 286 3.39 14.17 5.84
C LEU A 286 4.69 13.63 6.42
N THR A 287 5.40 14.50 7.12
CA THR A 287 6.67 14.17 7.78
C THR A 287 6.49 14.20 9.28
N TYR A 288 6.94 13.14 9.98
CA TYR A 288 6.84 13.00 11.43
C TYR A 288 8.11 12.40 12.04
N LEU A 289 8.27 12.55 13.35
CA LEU A 289 9.29 11.87 14.13
C LEU A 289 8.77 10.51 14.58
N SER A 290 9.36 9.43 14.08
CA SER A 290 9.11 8.06 14.52
C SER A 290 10.01 7.72 15.70
N THR A 291 9.41 7.15 16.74
CA THR A 291 10.10 6.57 17.90
C THR A 291 10.46 5.09 17.69
N HIS A 292 10.03 4.46 16.59
CA HIS A 292 10.23 3.04 16.33
C HIS A 292 11.48 2.73 15.49
N LEU A 293 12.62 2.55 16.13
CA LEU A 293 13.91 2.41 15.43
C LEU A 293 14.29 0.99 14.96
N ARG A 294 13.46 -0.02 15.22
CA ARG A 294 13.81 -1.41 14.88
C ARG A 294 13.46 -1.71 13.43
N LYS A 295 14.17 -2.66 12.82
CA LYS A 295 13.84 -3.15 11.48
C LYS A 295 12.57 -4.00 11.59
N ASP A 296 11.43 -3.41 11.27
CA ASP A 296 10.14 -4.07 11.37
C ASP A 296 9.12 -3.43 10.42
N TYR A 297 7.94 -4.03 10.34
CA TYR A 297 6.76 -3.38 9.78
C TYR A 297 6.10 -2.50 10.84
N TYR A 298 5.80 -1.26 10.46
CA TYR A 298 5.10 -0.30 11.30
C TYR A 298 3.77 0.05 10.67
N LYS A 299 2.68 -0.25 11.39
CA LYS A 299 1.33 0.13 11.00
C LYS A 299 1.16 1.63 11.22
N ILE A 300 0.60 2.30 10.22
CA ILE A 300 0.34 3.73 10.28
C ILE A 300 -1.16 3.98 10.30
N GLN A 301 -1.56 4.94 11.12
CA GLN A 301 -2.89 5.53 11.14
C GLN A 301 -2.75 7.04 11.12
N VAL A 302 -3.40 7.67 10.16
CA VAL A 302 -3.46 9.13 10.08
C VAL A 302 -4.93 9.55 10.20
N THR A 303 -5.23 10.37 11.19
CA THR A 303 -6.59 10.84 11.47
C THR A 303 -6.64 12.36 11.50
N SER A 304 -7.80 12.93 11.16
CA SER A 304 -8.08 14.35 11.27
C SER A 304 -9.05 14.59 12.43
N THR A 305 -8.93 15.73 13.11
CA THR A 305 -9.95 16.22 14.05
C THR A 305 -11.21 16.74 13.34
N ASN A 306 -11.14 17.02 12.03
CA ASN A 306 -12.27 17.40 11.22
C ASN A 306 -13.04 16.14 10.75
N PRO A 307 -14.28 15.91 11.23
CA PRO A 307 -15.05 14.72 10.89
C PRO A 307 -15.48 14.67 9.42
N ASP A 308 -15.45 15.78 8.70
CA ASP A 308 -15.81 15.86 7.29
C ASP A 308 -14.65 15.54 6.34
N VAL A 309 -13.45 15.33 6.91
CA VAL A 309 -12.24 14.99 6.17
C VAL A 309 -11.96 13.49 6.26
N LYS A 310 -11.63 12.88 5.13
CA LYS A 310 -11.04 11.55 5.05
C LYS A 310 -9.59 11.68 4.61
N ILE A 311 -8.71 11.00 5.34
CA ILE A 311 -7.29 10.89 4.99
C ILE A 311 -7.06 9.50 4.44
N GLU A 312 -6.54 9.43 3.23
CA GLU A 312 -6.01 8.20 2.65
C GLU A 312 -4.51 8.19 2.84
N HIS A 313 -3.98 7.07 3.33
CA HIS A 313 -2.57 6.92 3.67
C HIS A 313 -2.16 5.44 3.53
N PRO A 314 -0.88 5.14 3.32
CA PRO A 314 -0.38 3.76 3.38
C PRO A 314 -0.76 3.10 4.70
N ARG A 315 -1.14 1.83 4.67
CA ARG A 315 -1.45 1.06 5.91
C ARG A 315 -0.26 0.94 6.85
N GLY A 316 0.94 1.08 6.32
CA GLY A 316 2.18 1.03 7.07
C GLY A 316 3.37 1.09 6.15
N TYR A 317 4.55 0.88 6.72
CA TYR A 317 5.81 0.83 5.98
C TYR A 317 6.79 -0.11 6.69
N TYR A 318 7.80 -0.55 5.95
CA TYR A 318 8.88 -1.35 6.53
C TYR A 318 10.10 -0.48 6.73
N TYR A 319 10.65 -0.49 7.95
CA TYR A 319 11.93 0.12 8.23
C TYR A 319 13.09 -0.86 8.03
N ARG A 320 14.24 -0.34 7.58
CA ARG A 320 15.45 -1.09 7.22
C ARG A 320 16.62 -0.82 8.14
#